data_AF-A0A2M7YRU0-F1
#
_entry.id   AF-A0A2M7YRU0-F1
#
_cell.length_a   1.000
_cell.length_b   1.000
_cell.length_c   1.000
_cell.angle_alpha   90.00
_cell.angle_beta   90.00
_cell.angle_gamma   90.00
#
_symmetry.space_group_name_H-M   'P 1'
#
loop_
_entity.id
_entity.type
_entity.pdbx_description
1 polymer ?
#
loop_
_entity_poly.entity_id
_entity_poly.type
_entity_poly.pdbx_seq_one_letter_code
_entity_poly.pdbx_strand_id
1 'polypeptide(L)'
;MKKLLFALAITALFISTTAFAQLNWEDNIGLYFDETATTSCEALPTLTFGSGFLAVTHLTSNSLAGWEVKITSTGGGQFTSITPRGDFINAASIPGEFIVGLGTPLVPVNGTVVLADLDFVITDDTNPFYGFLDHVYFDSMGNNLPAYVDGDDRNLLKRMVPALGELGNPQLIANGDCSGVVDNEDASFGNVKALFR
;
A
#
# COMPACT_ATOMS: atom_id res chain seq x y z
N MET A 1 -44.37 36.12 14.56
CA MET A 1 -43.66 34.84 14.86
C MET A 1 -43.32 33.99 13.62
N LYS A 2 -43.39 34.51 12.38
CA LYS A 2 -42.98 33.75 11.17
C LYS A 2 -41.54 34.06 10.69
N LYS A 3 -40.95 35.17 11.15
CA LYS A 3 -39.61 35.61 10.73
C LYS A 3 -38.46 34.90 11.48
N LEU A 4 -38.74 34.25 12.61
CA LEU A 4 -37.73 33.53 13.40
C LEU A 4 -37.41 32.13 12.83
N LEU A 5 -38.41 31.49 12.20
CA LEU A 5 -38.26 30.17 11.57
C LEU A 5 -37.37 30.21 10.32
N PHE A 6 -37.33 31.34 9.60
CA PHE A 6 -36.51 31.49 8.40
C PHE A 6 -35.02 31.70 8.72
N ALA A 7 -34.72 32.33 9.87
CA ALA A 7 -33.34 32.52 10.31
C ALA A 7 -32.68 31.21 10.77
N LEU A 8 -33.44 30.30 11.39
CA LEU A 8 -32.91 29.00 11.84
C LEU A 8 -32.60 28.05 10.68
N ALA A 9 -33.35 28.15 9.57
CA ALA A 9 -33.14 27.33 8.38
C ALA A 9 -31.86 27.71 7.60
N ILE A 10 -31.42 28.97 7.69
CA ILE A 10 -30.20 29.44 7.00
C ILE A 10 -28.94 29.08 7.80
N THR A 11 -29.00 29.06 9.13
CA THR A 11 -27.85 28.67 9.97
C THR A 11 -27.55 27.16 9.91
N ALA A 12 -28.56 26.33 9.64
CA ALA A 12 -28.38 24.88 9.47
C ALA A 12 -27.69 24.48 8.15
N LEU A 13 -27.61 25.39 7.17
CA LEU A 13 -26.99 25.13 5.85
C LEU A 13 -25.48 25.42 5.79
N PHE A 14 -24.89 25.96 6.85
CA PHE A 14 -23.45 26.29 6.89
C PHE A 14 -22.59 25.30 7.69
N ILE A 15 -23.17 24.18 8.13
CA ILE A 15 -22.38 23.02 8.60
C ILE A 15 -22.23 22.04 7.43
N SER A 16 -21.81 22.53 6.27
CA SER A 16 -21.11 21.69 5.29
C SER A 16 -19.69 21.51 5.83
N THR A 17 -19.51 20.57 6.77
CA THR A 17 -18.17 20.05 7.02
C THR A 17 -17.66 19.59 5.67
N THR A 18 -16.65 20.26 5.13
CA THR A 18 -15.84 19.73 4.06
C THR A 18 -15.15 18.50 4.64
N ALA A 19 -15.84 17.37 4.59
CA ALA A 19 -15.19 16.08 4.63
C ALA A 19 -14.36 16.06 3.35
N PHE A 20 -13.13 16.58 3.44
CA PHE A 20 -12.11 16.26 2.47
C PHE A 20 -11.90 14.75 2.62
N ALA A 21 -12.68 13.97 1.87
CA ALA A 21 -12.16 12.72 1.37
C ALA A 21 -10.95 13.14 0.53
N GLN A 22 -9.78 13.21 1.15
CA GLN A 22 -8.54 13.07 0.41
C GLN A 22 -8.68 11.72 -0.26
N LEU A 23 -9.15 11.74 -1.52
CA LEU A 23 -8.73 10.79 -2.51
C LEU A 23 -7.22 10.76 -2.35
N ASN A 24 -6.68 9.75 -1.68
CA ASN A 24 -5.25 9.56 -1.70
C ASN A 24 -4.98 8.95 -3.07
N TRP A 25 -4.96 9.81 -4.10
CA TRP A 25 -4.59 9.52 -5.49
C TRP A 25 -3.08 9.25 -5.62
N GLU A 26 -2.43 8.96 -4.49
CA GLU A 26 -1.01 8.80 -4.39
C GLU A 26 -0.62 7.40 -4.87
N ASP A 27 0.62 7.28 -5.34
CA ASP A 27 1.22 6.03 -5.77
C ASP A 27 1.22 5.07 -4.57
N ASN A 28 0.30 4.11 -4.55
CA ASN A 28 0.03 3.31 -3.36
C ASN A 28 0.88 2.05 -3.39
N ILE A 29 1.73 1.84 -2.38
CA ILE A 29 2.54 0.63 -2.23
C ILE A 29 1.92 -0.30 -1.19
N GLY A 30 1.83 -1.59 -1.50
CA GLY A 30 1.24 -2.58 -0.58
C GLY A 30 1.83 -3.97 -0.77
N LEU A 31 1.47 -4.87 0.16
CA LEU A 31 1.81 -6.28 0.13
C LEU A 31 0.52 -7.07 -0.13
N TYR A 32 0.54 -7.99 -1.09
CA TYR A 32 -0.66 -8.69 -1.56
C TYR A 32 -0.40 -10.18 -1.75
N PHE A 33 -1.44 -11.00 -1.73
CA PHE A 33 -1.40 -12.42 -2.06
C PHE A 33 -1.53 -12.67 -3.58
N ASP A 34 -1.88 -11.65 -4.36
CA ASP A 34 -2.01 -11.70 -5.82
C ASP A 34 -1.32 -10.53 -6.53
N GLU A 35 -0.91 -10.76 -7.79
CA GLU A 35 -0.23 -9.74 -8.61
C GLU A 35 -1.14 -8.57 -9.02
N THR A 36 -2.47 -8.76 -8.97
CA THR A 36 -3.43 -7.70 -9.29
C THR A 36 -3.65 -6.73 -8.14
N ALA A 37 -2.99 -6.94 -7.00
CA ALA A 37 -3.10 -6.11 -5.80
C ALA A 37 -4.53 -5.99 -5.27
N THR A 38 -5.26 -7.11 -5.26
CA THR A 38 -6.68 -7.16 -4.86
C THR A 38 -6.90 -7.78 -3.48
N THR A 39 -6.01 -8.68 -3.06
CA THR A 39 -6.14 -9.49 -1.84
C THR A 39 -4.94 -9.25 -0.94
N SER A 40 -5.16 -8.62 0.21
CA SER A 40 -4.14 -8.40 1.24
C SER A 40 -4.45 -9.11 2.55
N CYS A 41 -5.56 -9.85 2.61
CA CYS A 41 -5.98 -10.65 3.76
C CYS A 41 -6.38 -12.06 3.33
N GLU A 42 -5.83 -13.09 3.97
CA GLU A 42 -6.17 -14.49 3.68
C GLU A 42 -6.08 -15.37 4.94
N ALA A 43 -6.85 -16.46 4.99
CA ALA A 43 -6.70 -17.49 6.01
C ALA A 43 -5.83 -18.63 5.47
N LEU A 44 -4.72 -18.93 6.16
CA LEU A 44 -3.72 -19.90 5.71
C LEU A 44 -3.41 -20.90 6.84
N PRO A 45 -3.42 -22.22 6.57
CA PRO A 45 -3.16 -23.20 7.62
C PRO A 45 -1.69 -23.20 8.09
N THR A 46 -1.44 -23.70 9.29
CA THR A 46 -0.08 -23.92 9.82
C THR A 46 0.77 -24.79 8.87
N LEU A 47 2.07 -24.51 8.79
CA LEU A 47 3.07 -25.14 7.92
C LEU A 47 2.83 -24.93 6.42
N THR A 48 2.09 -23.88 6.06
CA THR A 48 1.91 -23.46 4.67
C THR A 48 3.04 -22.55 4.23
N PHE A 49 3.66 -22.88 3.10
CA PHE A 49 4.48 -21.94 2.34
C PHE A 49 3.57 -21.18 1.39
N GLY A 50 3.57 -19.86 1.49
CA GLY A 50 2.77 -18.99 0.65
C GLY A 50 3.65 -18.05 -0.16
N SER A 51 3.07 -17.53 -1.24
CA SER A 51 3.64 -16.48 -2.07
C SER A 51 2.85 -15.18 -1.89
N GLY A 52 3.53 -14.05 -1.94
CA GLY A 52 2.93 -12.74 -2.01
C GLY A 52 3.72 -11.82 -2.93
N PHE A 53 3.25 -10.58 -3.06
CA PHE A 53 3.80 -9.59 -3.96
C PHE A 53 3.88 -8.22 -3.30
N LEU A 54 5.00 -7.53 -3.45
CA LEU A 54 5.09 -6.09 -3.23
C LEU A 54 4.62 -5.41 -4.51
N ALA A 55 3.54 -4.64 -4.45
CA ALA A 55 2.97 -4.00 -5.62
C ALA A 55 2.64 -2.52 -5.40
N VAL A 56 2.77 -1.75 -6.47
CA VAL A 56 2.34 -0.35 -6.54
C VAL A 56 1.10 -0.25 -7.40
N THR A 57 0.04 0.35 -6.87
CA THR A 57 -1.19 0.68 -7.59
C THR A 57 -1.31 2.19 -7.79
N HIS A 58 -2.11 2.59 -8.78
CA HIS A 58 -2.32 4.00 -9.14
C HIS A 58 -1.02 4.75 -9.52
N LEU A 59 -0.04 4.04 -10.11
CA LEU A 59 1.22 4.66 -10.51
C LEU A 59 0.98 5.83 -11.48
N THR A 60 1.42 7.02 -11.09
CA THR A 60 1.31 8.27 -11.85
C THR A 60 2.36 8.37 -12.95
N SER A 61 3.48 7.65 -12.83
CA SER A 61 4.48 7.47 -13.88
C SER A 61 4.09 6.35 -14.86
N ASN A 62 4.54 6.44 -16.11
CA ASN A 62 4.35 5.35 -17.08
C ASN A 62 5.23 4.13 -16.77
N SER A 63 6.30 4.33 -16.01
CA SER A 63 7.21 3.28 -15.59
C SER A 63 7.99 3.70 -14.34
N LEU A 64 8.67 2.76 -13.71
CA LEU A 64 9.44 2.95 -12.47
C LEU A 64 10.86 2.38 -12.67
N ALA A 65 11.89 3.21 -12.43
CA ALA A 65 13.30 2.85 -12.63
C ALA A 65 14.03 2.44 -11.34
N GLY A 66 13.40 2.59 -10.18
CA GLY A 66 13.94 2.17 -8.89
C GLY A 66 12.97 2.47 -7.77
N TRP A 67 13.18 1.86 -6.60
CA TRP A 67 12.30 1.99 -5.45
C TRP A 67 13.05 1.76 -4.15
N GLU A 68 12.56 2.37 -3.07
CA GLU A 68 13.03 2.13 -1.72
C GLU A 68 11.89 1.91 -0.74
N VAL A 69 12.03 0.89 0.11
CA VAL A 69 11.06 0.54 1.16
C VAL A 69 11.72 -0.43 2.14
N LYS A 70 11.22 -0.42 3.37
CA LYS A 70 11.52 -1.44 4.38
C LYS A 70 10.34 -2.39 4.51
N ILE A 71 10.62 -3.68 4.46
CA ILE A 71 9.63 -4.75 4.62
C ILE A 71 9.98 -5.52 5.88
N THR A 72 8.99 -5.66 6.76
CA THR A 72 9.13 -6.44 7.99
C THR A 72 7.93 -7.32 8.21
N SER A 73 8.04 -8.29 9.11
CA SER A 73 6.89 -9.09 9.52
C SER A 73 6.91 -9.42 11.00
N THR A 74 5.74 -9.70 11.57
CA THR A 74 5.59 -10.20 12.94
C THR A 74 4.47 -11.25 13.02
N GLY A 75 4.42 -11.99 14.13
CA GLY A 75 3.31 -12.88 14.45
C GLY A 75 3.53 -14.35 14.06
N GLY A 76 2.48 -15.04 13.61
CA GLY A 76 2.45 -16.49 13.38
C GLY A 76 3.19 -17.01 12.15
N GLY A 77 4.04 -16.20 11.53
CA GLY A 77 4.79 -16.54 10.33
C GLY A 77 5.99 -15.62 10.11
N GLN A 78 6.72 -15.84 9.02
CA GLN A 78 7.87 -15.03 8.63
C GLN A 78 8.06 -15.02 7.12
N PHE A 79 8.54 -13.89 6.58
CA PHE A 79 9.10 -13.87 5.22
C PHE A 79 10.36 -14.75 5.16
N THR A 80 10.41 -15.63 4.16
CA THR A 80 11.56 -16.50 3.88
C THR A 80 12.41 -15.97 2.73
N SER A 81 11.80 -15.24 1.79
CA SER A 81 12.48 -14.60 0.67
C SER A 81 11.73 -13.34 0.25
N ILE A 82 12.49 -12.36 -0.24
CA ILE A 82 11.97 -11.15 -0.90
C ILE A 82 12.89 -10.89 -2.10
N THR A 83 12.36 -11.08 -3.31
CA THR A 83 13.14 -11.02 -4.54
C THR A 83 12.61 -9.89 -5.43
N PRO A 84 13.33 -8.76 -5.57
CA PRO A 84 12.97 -7.73 -6.53
C PRO A 84 12.81 -8.27 -7.95
N ARG A 85 11.80 -7.80 -8.68
CA ARG A 85 11.56 -8.15 -10.08
C ARG A 85 12.43 -7.31 -11.03
N GLY A 86 12.77 -7.89 -12.18
CA GLY A 86 13.57 -7.25 -13.22
C GLY A 86 15.07 -7.49 -13.06
N ASP A 87 15.86 -6.78 -13.86
CA ASP A 87 17.32 -6.69 -13.68
C ASP A 87 17.60 -5.57 -12.68
N PHE A 88 18.18 -5.90 -11.53
CA PHE A 88 18.22 -5.00 -10.39
C PHE A 88 19.54 -5.02 -9.63
N ILE A 89 19.80 -3.93 -8.92
CA ILE A 89 20.83 -3.83 -7.88
C ILE A 89 20.12 -3.38 -6.60
N ASN A 90 20.25 -4.14 -5.53
CA ASN A 90 19.83 -3.71 -4.19
C ASN A 90 21.05 -3.16 -3.44
N ALA A 91 21.04 -1.87 -3.15
CA ALA A 91 22.10 -1.17 -2.44
C ALA A 91 21.88 -1.07 -0.92
N ALA A 92 20.77 -1.59 -0.40
CA ALA A 92 20.49 -1.57 1.02
C ALA A 92 21.51 -2.43 1.80
N SER A 93 21.92 -1.92 2.96
CA SER A 93 22.86 -2.61 3.87
C SER A 93 22.20 -3.09 5.16
N ILE A 94 20.96 -2.68 5.42
CA ILE A 94 20.21 -3.01 6.63
C ILE A 94 19.20 -4.12 6.29
N PRO A 95 19.10 -5.20 7.11
CA PRO A 95 18.13 -6.26 6.88
C PRO A 95 16.69 -5.74 6.79
N GLY A 96 15.95 -6.23 5.79
CA GLY A 96 14.58 -5.83 5.51
C GLY A 96 14.45 -4.51 4.75
N GLU A 97 15.53 -3.75 4.56
CA GLU A 97 15.53 -2.58 3.69
C GLU A 97 15.87 -2.97 2.25
N PHE A 98 15.23 -2.27 1.32
CA PHE A 98 15.42 -2.43 -0.11
C PHE A 98 15.63 -1.03 -0.69
N ILE A 99 16.77 -0.82 -1.34
CA ILE A 99 17.08 0.40 -2.11
C ILE A 99 17.48 -0.10 -3.49
N VAL A 100 16.48 -0.25 -4.34
CA VAL A 100 16.57 -1.01 -5.59
C VAL A 100 16.66 -0.07 -6.77
N GLY A 101 17.74 -0.16 -7.53
CA GLY A 101 17.85 0.43 -8.87
C GLY A 101 17.61 -0.63 -9.94
N LEU A 102 16.83 -0.31 -10.97
CA LEU A 102 16.50 -1.21 -12.06
C LEU A 102 17.29 -0.88 -13.33
N GLY A 103 17.85 -1.91 -13.98
CA GLY A 103 18.49 -1.78 -15.29
C GLY A 103 17.47 -1.35 -16.35
N THR A 104 16.31 -2.00 -16.35
CA THR A 104 15.16 -1.68 -17.21
C THR A 104 13.97 -1.27 -16.34
N PRO A 105 13.33 -0.10 -16.59
CA PRO A 105 12.14 0.30 -15.84
C PRO A 105 11.00 -0.71 -15.93
N LEU A 106 10.30 -0.92 -14.82
CA LEU A 106 9.07 -1.72 -14.78
C LEU A 106 7.88 -0.88 -15.24
N VAL A 107 7.03 -1.47 -16.07
CA VAL A 107 5.82 -0.81 -16.61
C VAL A 107 4.56 -1.36 -15.94
N PRO A 108 3.55 -0.52 -15.65
CA PRO A 108 2.28 -1.00 -15.13
C PRO A 108 1.58 -1.96 -16.10
N VAL A 109 1.04 -3.05 -15.55
CA VAL A 109 0.14 -3.96 -16.25
C VAL A 109 -1.21 -3.88 -15.56
N ASN A 110 -2.25 -3.45 -16.27
CA ASN A 110 -3.59 -3.20 -15.72
C ASN A 110 -3.60 -2.25 -14.50
N GLY A 111 -2.72 -1.24 -14.50
CA GLY A 111 -2.65 -0.24 -13.42
C GLY A 111 -1.80 -0.63 -12.21
N THR A 112 -1.17 -1.81 -12.23
CA THR A 112 -0.34 -2.33 -11.14
C THR A 112 1.09 -2.59 -11.62
N VAL A 113 2.08 -2.24 -10.79
CA VAL A 113 3.49 -2.64 -10.97
C VAL A 113 3.89 -3.56 -9.82
N VAL A 114 4.27 -4.80 -10.12
CA VAL A 114 4.83 -5.70 -9.11
C VAL A 114 6.33 -5.46 -8.99
N LEU A 115 6.77 -5.03 -7.81
CA LEU A 115 8.16 -4.66 -7.51
C LEU A 115 9.00 -5.85 -7.03
N ALA A 116 8.40 -6.76 -6.27
CA ALA A 116 9.10 -7.92 -5.71
C ALA A 116 8.16 -9.10 -5.45
N ASP A 117 8.70 -10.30 -5.60
CA ASP A 117 8.07 -11.55 -5.17
C ASP A 117 8.45 -11.82 -3.70
N LEU A 118 7.47 -12.22 -2.90
CA LEU A 118 7.61 -12.54 -1.49
C LEU A 118 7.33 -14.03 -1.31
N ASP A 119 8.22 -14.73 -0.61
CA ASP A 119 7.91 -16.05 -0.06
C ASP A 119 7.79 -15.92 1.46
N PHE A 120 6.84 -16.63 2.04
CA PHE A 120 6.67 -16.69 3.48
C PHE A 120 6.21 -18.07 3.94
N VAL A 121 6.33 -18.31 5.24
CA VAL A 121 5.83 -19.52 5.88
C VAL A 121 4.96 -19.16 7.08
N ILE A 122 3.80 -19.80 7.19
CA ILE A 122 2.94 -19.75 8.38
C ILE A 122 3.37 -20.88 9.31
N THR A 123 3.87 -20.53 10.48
CA THR A 123 4.35 -21.49 11.49
C THR A 123 3.35 -21.74 12.62
N ASP A 124 2.36 -20.86 12.77
CA ASP A 124 1.31 -20.93 13.77
C ASP A 124 0.08 -20.16 13.26
N ASP A 125 -1.00 -20.85 12.90
CA ASP A 125 -2.24 -20.22 12.42
C ASP A 125 -3.16 -19.69 13.54
N THR A 126 -2.80 -19.91 14.81
CA THR A 126 -3.54 -19.34 15.95
C THR A 126 -3.10 -17.92 16.28
N ASN A 127 -1.90 -17.53 15.83
CA ASN A 127 -1.37 -16.18 15.90
C ASN A 127 -1.43 -15.54 14.51
N PRO A 128 -2.02 -14.34 14.35
CA PRO A 128 -2.00 -13.65 13.06
C PRO A 128 -0.56 -13.41 12.56
N PHE A 129 -0.34 -13.52 11.26
CA PHE A 129 0.89 -13.09 10.60
C PHE A 129 0.65 -11.74 9.92
N TYR A 130 1.52 -10.79 10.19
CA TYR A 130 1.43 -9.43 9.66
C TYR A 130 2.69 -9.06 8.89
N GLY A 131 2.54 -8.62 7.65
CA GLY A 131 3.59 -7.97 6.86
C GLY A 131 3.41 -6.45 6.90
N PHE A 132 4.50 -5.71 7.07
CA PHE A 132 4.49 -4.25 7.19
C PHE A 132 5.40 -3.60 6.17
N LEU A 133 5.05 -2.39 5.77
CA LEU A 133 5.90 -1.48 5.01
C LEU A 133 6.28 -0.29 5.88
N ASP A 134 7.54 0.12 5.76
CA ASP A 134 8.08 1.31 6.41
C ASP A 134 9.12 1.99 5.50
N HIS A 135 9.63 3.15 5.90
CA HIS A 135 10.75 3.82 5.24
C HIS A 135 12.08 3.11 5.51
N VAL A 136 13.03 3.32 4.61
CA VAL A 136 14.43 2.91 4.80
C VAL A 136 15.15 3.91 5.71
N TYR A 137 16.20 3.48 6.40
CA TYR A 137 16.94 4.34 7.33
C TYR A 137 17.59 5.54 6.64
N PHE A 138 18.13 5.33 5.43
CA PHE A 138 18.68 6.38 4.58
C PHE A 138 17.67 6.73 3.47
N ASP A 139 16.54 7.33 3.87
CA ASP A 139 15.47 7.78 2.97
C ASP A 139 15.97 8.87 2.01
N SER A 140 15.75 8.67 0.71
CA SER A 140 16.16 9.58 -0.36
C SER A 140 15.34 10.87 -0.38
N MET A 141 14.11 10.85 0.14
CA MET A 141 13.21 12.00 0.19
C MET A 141 13.21 12.74 1.54
N GLY A 142 13.65 12.09 2.61
CA GLY A 142 13.70 12.65 3.97
C GLY A 142 12.32 12.92 4.60
N ASN A 143 11.29 12.23 4.13
CA ASN A 143 9.90 12.36 4.60
C ASN A 143 9.40 11.13 5.35
N ASN A 144 10.27 10.15 5.60
CA ASN A 144 9.98 8.87 6.24
C ASN A 144 8.88 8.09 5.51
N LEU A 145 8.82 8.16 4.18
CA LEU A 145 7.92 7.33 3.37
C LEU A 145 8.72 6.51 2.37
N PRO A 146 8.18 5.37 1.90
CA PRO A 146 8.73 4.69 0.73
C PRO A 146 8.75 5.65 -0.48
N ALA A 147 9.70 5.45 -1.39
CA ALA A 147 9.84 6.29 -2.57
C ALA A 147 10.24 5.48 -3.81
N TYR A 148 10.02 6.05 -4.99
CA TYR A 148 10.46 5.49 -6.25
C TYR A 148 11.05 6.53 -7.19
N VAL A 149 11.84 6.05 -8.14
CA VAL A 149 12.42 6.84 -9.23
C VAL A 149 11.53 6.69 -10.46
N ASP A 150 11.09 7.81 -11.02
CA ASP A 150 10.32 7.84 -12.26
C ASP A 150 11.12 7.18 -13.40
N GLY A 151 10.47 6.29 -14.15
CA GLY A 151 11.14 5.55 -15.22
C GLY A 151 11.43 6.37 -16.48
N ASP A 152 10.67 7.43 -16.72
CA ASP A 152 10.85 8.36 -17.84
C ASP A 152 11.84 9.48 -17.48
N ASP A 153 11.87 9.91 -16.20
CA ASP A 153 12.87 10.86 -15.66
C ASP A 153 13.57 10.33 -14.41
N ARG A 154 14.76 9.75 -14.60
CA ARG A 154 15.54 9.14 -13.51
C ARG A 154 16.08 10.14 -12.47
N ASN A 155 15.87 11.45 -12.65
CA ASN A 155 16.20 12.46 -11.64
C ASN A 155 15.02 12.82 -10.75
N LEU A 156 13.82 12.30 -11.05
CA LEU A 156 12.60 12.58 -10.31
C LEU A 156 12.31 11.44 -9.34
N LEU A 157 12.43 11.75 -8.04
CA LEU A 157 11.94 10.90 -6.96
C LEU A 157 10.49 11.26 -6.62
N LYS A 158 9.68 10.24 -6.40
CA LYS A 158 8.26 10.36 -6.03
C LYS A 158 7.99 9.51 -4.81
N ARG A 159 7.13 10.02 -3.92
CA ARG A 159 6.72 9.30 -2.70
C ARG A 159 5.72 8.20 -3.05
N MET A 160 5.73 7.13 -2.26
CA MET A 160 4.66 6.15 -2.22
C MET A 160 4.02 6.14 -0.84
N VAL A 161 2.73 5.85 -0.79
CA VAL A 161 1.99 5.74 0.48
C VAL A 161 1.52 4.31 0.68
N PRO A 162 1.61 3.75 1.90
CA PRO A 162 1.05 2.43 2.19
C PRO A 162 -0.44 2.34 1.79
N ALA A 163 -0.81 1.26 1.10
CA ALA A 163 -2.16 1.08 0.58
C ALA A 163 -3.21 0.95 1.70
N LEU A 164 -2.85 0.35 2.84
CA LEU A 164 -3.75 0.13 3.99
C LEU A 164 -3.53 1.16 5.11
N GLY A 165 -3.44 2.44 4.75
CA GLY A 165 -3.42 3.57 5.69
C GLY A 165 -2.04 4.14 5.97
N GLU A 166 -1.67 4.30 7.23
CA GLU A 166 -0.40 4.91 7.63
C GLU A 166 0.72 3.86 7.77
N LEU A 167 1.96 4.34 7.88
CA LEU A 167 3.09 3.50 8.23
C LEU A 167 2.84 2.79 9.56
N GLY A 168 3.29 1.54 9.66
CA GLY A 168 3.04 0.70 10.84
C GLY A 168 1.70 -0.04 10.83
N ASN A 169 0.79 0.25 9.90
CA ASN A 169 -0.35 -0.63 9.64
C ASN A 169 0.10 -1.88 8.87
N PRO A 170 -0.43 -3.07 9.20
CA PRO A 170 -0.14 -4.27 8.44
C PRO A 170 -0.67 -4.12 7.01
N GLN A 171 0.19 -4.36 6.03
CA GLN A 171 -0.13 -4.32 4.60
C GLN A 171 -0.54 -5.69 4.08
N LEU A 172 -0.08 -6.78 4.70
CA LEU A 172 -0.49 -8.16 4.41
C LEU A 172 -0.86 -8.84 5.72
N ILE A 173 -2.00 -9.51 5.75
CA ILE A 173 -2.57 -10.13 6.96
C ILE A 173 -2.90 -11.58 6.64
N ALA A 174 -2.31 -12.54 7.36
CA ALA A 174 -2.76 -13.92 7.35
C ALA A 174 -3.30 -14.33 8.72
N ASN A 175 -4.45 -15.00 8.76
CA ASN A 175 -5.12 -15.46 9.99
C ASN A 175 -5.41 -14.33 11.02
N GLY A 176 -5.51 -13.09 10.56
CA GLY A 176 -5.85 -11.92 11.37
C GLY A 176 -7.27 -11.42 11.13
N ASP A 177 -7.62 -10.32 11.82
CA ASP A 177 -8.88 -9.63 11.56
C ASP A 177 -8.77 -8.79 10.26
N CYS A 178 -9.51 -9.19 9.24
CA CYS A 178 -9.60 -8.47 7.97
C CYS A 178 -10.57 -7.28 8.01
N SER A 179 -11.26 -7.01 9.14
CA SER A 179 -12.35 -6.01 9.19
C SER A 179 -11.90 -4.56 8.91
N GLY A 180 -10.60 -4.26 9.07
CA GLY A 180 -10.00 -2.98 8.72
C GLY A 180 -9.47 -2.89 7.28
N VAL A 181 -9.39 -4.03 6.58
CA VAL A 181 -9.04 -4.08 5.16
C VAL A 181 -10.34 -3.88 4.39
N VAL A 182 -10.61 -2.65 3.98
CA VAL A 182 -11.74 -2.39 3.09
C VAL A 182 -11.35 -2.93 1.73
N ASP A 183 -12.00 -4.00 1.27
CA ASP A 183 -11.83 -4.52 -0.09
C ASP A 183 -11.84 -3.36 -1.09
N ASN A 184 -10.85 -3.35 -1.98
CA ASN A 184 -10.59 -2.26 -2.92
C ASN A 184 -11.85 -1.98 -3.76
N GLU A 185 -12.56 -0.92 -3.36
CA GLU A 185 -13.78 -0.23 -3.82
C GLU A 185 -14.83 -0.81 -4.80
N ASP A 186 -14.71 -2.01 -5.36
CA ASP A 186 -15.72 -2.52 -6.31
C ASP A 186 -17.00 -3.05 -5.62
N ALA A 187 -16.91 -3.52 -4.36
CA ALA A 187 -18.01 -4.27 -3.75
C ALA A 187 -18.85 -3.51 -2.70
N SER A 188 -18.31 -2.54 -1.93
CA SER A 188 -19.03 -2.11 -0.72
C SER A 188 -19.48 -0.65 -0.64
N PHE A 189 -18.74 0.36 -1.13
CA PHE A 189 -19.17 1.77 -0.93
C PHE A 189 -18.77 2.79 -2.01
N GLY A 190 -18.06 2.41 -3.07
CA GLY A 190 -17.62 3.34 -4.13
C GLY A 190 -18.79 4.13 -4.76
N ASN A 191 -19.91 3.46 -5.02
CA ASN A 191 -21.12 4.08 -5.58
C ASN A 191 -21.92 4.93 -4.58
N VAL A 192 -21.88 4.63 -3.28
CA VAL A 192 -22.63 5.40 -2.27
C VAL A 192 -21.89 6.68 -1.92
N LYS A 193 -20.55 6.68 -1.91
CA LYS A 193 -19.75 7.90 -1.73
C LYS A 193 -19.85 8.87 -2.91
N ALA A 194 -20.19 8.39 -4.11
CA ALA A 194 -20.44 9.25 -5.27
C ALA A 194 -21.79 10.02 -5.20
N LEU A 195 -22.77 9.51 -4.44
CA LEU A 195 -24.10 10.13 -4.29
C LEU A 195 -24.14 11.31 -3.30
N PHE A 196 -23.09 11.50 -2.50
CA PHE A 196 -22.95 12.63 -1.57
C PHE A 196 -21.86 13.62 -2.01
N ARG A 197 -21.54 13.62 -3.31
CA ARG A 197 -20.73 14.67 -3.97
C ARG A 197 -21.62 15.69 -4.65
#